data_AF-A0A0C9U1T3-F1
#
_entry.id   AF-A0A0C9U1T3-F1
#
_cell.length_a   1.000
_cell.length_b   1.000
_cell.length_c   1.000
_cell.angle_alpha   90.00
_cell.angle_beta   90.00
_cell.angle_gamma   90.00
#
_symmetry.space_group_name_H-M   'P 1'
#
loop_
_entity.id
_entity.type
_entity.pdbx_description
1 polymer ?
#
loop_
_entity_poly.entity_id
_entity_poly.type
_entity_poly.pdbx_seq_one_letter_code
_entity_poly.pdbx_strand_id
1 'polypeptide(L)'
;MGVCQSIRARRVAKRVKACPNEIDEHLKESAKKAKKVSRVLVLGFEESGKCSLVEQMKILHKGGFTDEERLAFRSTIYDILNEGGKTIAMQLSQRPEFMDALKPENKSLVKLVLQYRIETAYLHSRFSPEVGEAIIALWRDPMTEALMVEHASEFYLNISTPYFFDRVSIITAQAYVPSTEDIFRAKKKATVSETPLQTALDNSQQLSIHMIDVDLPVLVSSTQKWIHFFEGITSILFCVDICGYDKPDGKKPSHLEQSMVFFQSVINSRWFLRTSIILYLNNIDSFRSKLLNSPLENYFPEYTGGQDVNKAAKYLLWRFLQTNKARLSIYPHLTSCNDPNNLKLMFAVVKETVRQRNQY
;
A
#
# COMPACT_ATOMS: atom_id res chain seq x y z
N MET A 1 -48.91 -24.39 36.47
CA MET A 1 -48.23 -24.06 35.18
C MET A 1 -46.70 -23.92 35.33
N GLY A 2 -46.01 -24.81 36.05
CA GLY A 2 -44.58 -24.63 36.41
C GLY A 2 -43.55 -25.52 35.69
N VAL A 3 -43.98 -26.48 34.85
CA VAL A 3 -43.08 -27.54 34.35
C VAL A 3 -42.46 -27.19 32.98
N CYS A 4 -43.10 -26.36 32.15
CA CYS A 4 -42.58 -26.01 30.82
C CYS A 4 -41.44 -24.97 30.81
N GLN A 5 -41.31 -24.12 31.83
CA GLN A 5 -40.21 -23.14 31.90
C GLN A 5 -38.87 -23.77 32.31
N SER A 6 -38.87 -24.83 33.12
CA SER A 6 -37.62 -25.46 33.60
C SER A 6 -36.88 -26.26 32.51
N ILE A 7 -37.61 -26.85 31.56
CA ILE A 7 -37.04 -27.58 30.42
C ILE A 7 -36.39 -26.61 29.41
N ARG A 8 -37.02 -25.45 29.18
CA ARG A 8 -36.50 -24.42 28.28
C ARG A 8 -35.25 -23.74 28.88
N ALA A 9 -35.25 -23.46 30.17
CA ALA A 9 -34.07 -22.95 30.89
C ALA A 9 -32.91 -23.95 30.93
N ARG A 10 -33.16 -25.25 31.13
CA ARG A 10 -32.12 -26.30 31.04
C ARG A 10 -31.57 -26.50 29.63
N ARG A 11 -32.38 -26.35 28.58
CA ARG A 11 -31.90 -26.39 27.18
C ARG A 11 -31.09 -25.16 26.78
N VAL A 12 -31.47 -23.97 27.26
CA VAL A 12 -30.70 -22.73 27.05
C VAL A 12 -29.38 -22.77 27.83
N ALA A 13 -29.39 -23.24 29.08
CA ALA A 13 -28.17 -23.42 29.88
C ALA A 13 -27.22 -24.51 29.32
N LYS A 14 -27.75 -25.57 28.67
CA LYS A 14 -26.95 -26.54 27.91
C LYS A 14 -26.39 -25.96 26.60
N ARG A 15 -27.15 -25.14 25.87
CA ARG A 15 -26.64 -24.44 24.66
C ARG A 15 -25.55 -23.42 24.99
N VAL A 16 -25.70 -22.66 26.08
CA VAL A 16 -24.70 -21.68 26.54
C VAL A 16 -23.46 -22.36 27.15
N LYS A 17 -23.54 -23.63 27.59
CA LYS A 17 -22.38 -24.45 27.98
C LYS A 17 -21.75 -25.26 26.83
N ALA A 18 -22.42 -25.39 25.68
CA ALA A 18 -21.86 -26.00 24.48
C ALA A 18 -21.11 -24.97 23.59
N CYS A 19 -21.61 -23.73 23.54
CA CYS A 19 -20.94 -22.60 22.86
C CYS A 19 -19.48 -22.34 23.27
N PRO A 20 -19.05 -22.42 24.54
CA PRO A 20 -17.67 -22.12 24.93
C PRO A 20 -16.69 -23.12 24.34
N ASN A 21 -17.06 -24.40 24.28
CA ASN A 21 -16.20 -25.45 23.73
C ASN A 21 -16.08 -25.34 22.21
N GLU A 22 -17.17 -25.03 21.50
CA GLU A 22 -17.13 -24.79 20.05
C GLU A 22 -16.34 -23.52 19.71
N ILE A 23 -16.51 -22.45 20.48
CA ILE A 23 -15.72 -21.21 20.33
C ILE A 23 -14.26 -21.48 20.66
N ASP A 24 -13.95 -22.21 21.73
CA ASP A 24 -12.58 -22.56 22.12
C ASP A 24 -11.92 -23.50 21.10
N GLU A 25 -12.66 -24.44 20.51
CA GLU A 25 -12.17 -25.27 19.40
C GLU A 25 -11.94 -24.42 18.15
N HIS A 26 -12.88 -23.55 17.78
CA HIS A 26 -12.69 -22.61 16.67
C HIS A 26 -11.51 -21.66 16.90
N LEU A 27 -11.28 -21.19 18.13
CA LEU A 27 -10.13 -20.37 18.51
C LEU A 27 -8.83 -21.17 18.46
N LYS A 28 -8.83 -22.43 18.92
CA LYS A 28 -7.66 -23.33 18.83
C LYS A 28 -7.33 -23.68 17.38
N GLU A 29 -8.33 -23.95 16.56
CA GLU A 29 -8.15 -24.19 15.13
C GLU A 29 -7.68 -22.93 14.41
N SER A 30 -8.25 -21.78 14.72
CA SER A 30 -7.82 -20.48 14.18
C SER A 30 -6.41 -20.13 14.62
N ALA A 31 -6.03 -20.42 15.88
CA ALA A 31 -4.67 -20.24 16.38
C ALA A 31 -3.68 -21.22 15.74
N LYS A 32 -4.08 -22.48 15.47
CA LYS A 32 -3.27 -23.46 14.72
C LYS A 32 -3.09 -23.04 13.26
N LYS A 33 -4.14 -22.51 12.62
CA LYS A 33 -4.09 -21.95 11.26
C LYS A 33 -3.21 -20.69 11.24
N ALA A 34 -3.38 -19.78 12.19
CA ALA A 34 -2.56 -18.56 12.32
C ALA A 34 -1.08 -18.87 12.58
N LYS A 35 -0.75 -19.93 13.34
CA LYS A 35 0.65 -20.40 13.50
C LYS A 35 1.29 -20.90 12.20
N LYS A 36 0.50 -21.27 11.19
CA LYS A 36 0.98 -21.65 9.85
C LYS A 36 1.04 -20.47 8.88
N VAL A 37 0.60 -19.28 9.32
CA VAL A 37 0.65 -18.05 8.53
C VAL A 37 1.95 -17.31 8.82
N SER A 38 2.80 -17.19 7.81
CA SER A 38 4.00 -16.36 7.89
C SER A 38 3.67 -14.94 7.47
N ARG A 39 3.88 -13.97 8.37
CA ARG A 39 3.59 -12.56 8.13
C ARG A 39 4.85 -11.88 7.61
N VAL A 40 4.75 -11.26 6.43
CA VAL A 40 5.85 -10.52 5.80
C VAL A 40 5.48 -9.05 5.76
N LEU A 41 6.26 -8.21 6.43
CA LEU A 41 6.03 -6.76 6.43
C LEU A 41 6.84 -6.12 5.32
N VAL A 42 6.17 -5.36 4.46
CA VAL A 42 6.81 -4.69 3.34
C VAL A 42 7.04 -3.23 3.71
N LEU A 43 8.31 -2.82 3.70
CA LEU A 43 8.79 -1.49 4.04
C LEU A 43 9.65 -0.93 2.91
N GLY A 44 9.76 0.38 2.83
CA GLY A 44 10.62 1.09 1.88
C GLY A 44 10.34 2.58 1.94
N PHE A 45 11.20 3.40 1.34
CA PHE A 45 10.97 4.84 1.18
C PHE A 45 10.05 5.13 -0.01
N GLU A 46 9.52 6.35 -0.11
CA GLU A 46 8.66 6.77 -1.22
C GLU A 46 9.44 6.52 -2.52
N GLU A 47 8.78 5.97 -3.55
CA GLU A 47 9.39 5.59 -4.85
C GLU A 47 10.28 4.33 -4.86
N SER A 48 10.44 3.61 -3.74
CA SER A 48 11.23 2.36 -3.68
C SER A 48 10.72 1.18 -4.54
N GLY A 49 9.53 1.30 -5.15
CA GLY A 49 8.89 0.24 -5.94
C GLY A 49 8.11 -0.79 -5.11
N LYS A 50 7.94 -0.54 -3.80
CA LYS A 50 7.19 -1.38 -2.85
C LYS A 50 5.78 -1.75 -3.33
N CYS A 51 4.96 -0.76 -3.72
CA CYS A 51 3.58 -0.99 -4.16
C CYS A 51 3.55 -1.89 -5.41
N SER A 52 4.37 -1.55 -6.41
CA SER A 52 4.51 -2.30 -7.67
C SER A 52 4.88 -3.77 -7.40
N LEU A 53 5.77 -4.01 -6.43
CA LEU A 53 6.18 -5.35 -6.03
C LEU A 53 5.03 -6.15 -5.41
N VAL A 54 4.33 -5.58 -4.42
CA VAL A 54 3.20 -6.24 -3.76
C VAL A 54 2.10 -6.58 -4.77
N GLU A 55 1.86 -5.68 -5.70
CA GLU A 55 0.87 -5.83 -6.77
C GLU A 55 1.27 -6.92 -7.77
N GLN A 56 2.51 -6.93 -8.20
CA GLN A 56 3.03 -7.97 -9.09
C GLN A 56 3.01 -9.36 -8.43
N MET A 57 3.27 -9.44 -7.12
CA MET A 57 3.13 -10.69 -6.38
C MET A 57 1.67 -11.18 -6.32
N LYS A 58 0.68 -10.27 -6.24
CA LYS A 58 -0.74 -10.64 -6.35
C LYS A 58 -1.06 -11.23 -7.72
N ILE A 59 -0.57 -10.59 -8.79
CA ILE A 59 -0.80 -11.04 -10.17
C ILE A 59 -0.20 -12.45 -10.38
N LEU A 60 1.04 -12.67 -9.95
CA LEU A 60 1.75 -13.93 -10.13
C LEU A 60 1.13 -15.12 -9.39
N HIS A 61 0.53 -14.90 -8.21
CA HIS A 61 0.10 -15.99 -7.32
C HIS A 61 -1.39 -16.31 -7.32
N LYS A 62 -2.25 -15.39 -7.80
CA LYS A 62 -3.71 -15.57 -7.83
C LYS A 62 -4.33 -15.43 -9.23
N GLY A 63 -3.53 -15.29 -10.28
CA GLY A 63 -4.06 -14.98 -11.62
C GLY A 63 -4.63 -13.56 -11.73
N GLY A 64 -4.20 -12.64 -10.85
CA GLY A 64 -4.73 -11.27 -10.75
C GLY A 64 -5.69 -11.08 -9.58
N PHE A 65 -6.46 -9.99 -9.64
CA PHE A 65 -7.58 -9.75 -8.72
C PHE A 65 -8.80 -10.51 -9.24
N THR A 66 -9.43 -11.30 -8.36
CA THR A 66 -10.74 -11.89 -8.64
C THR A 66 -11.80 -10.80 -8.81
N ASP A 67 -12.87 -11.05 -9.57
CA ASP A 67 -13.93 -10.04 -9.75
C ASP A 67 -14.55 -9.61 -8.41
N GLU A 68 -14.63 -10.50 -7.43
CA GLU A 68 -15.06 -10.19 -6.05
C GLU A 68 -14.10 -9.21 -5.36
N GLU A 69 -12.78 -9.45 -5.44
CA GLU A 69 -11.77 -8.54 -4.91
C GLU A 69 -11.79 -7.19 -5.65
N ARG A 70 -12.03 -7.17 -6.96
CA ARG A 70 -12.15 -5.94 -7.76
C ARG A 70 -13.39 -5.15 -7.35
N LEU A 71 -14.52 -5.81 -7.15
CA LEU A 71 -15.75 -5.19 -6.69
C LEU A 71 -15.60 -4.59 -5.28
N ALA A 72 -14.77 -5.18 -4.41
CA ALA A 72 -14.48 -4.61 -3.10
C ALA A 72 -13.80 -3.23 -3.16
N PHE A 73 -13.03 -2.92 -4.22
CA PHE A 73 -12.41 -1.59 -4.41
C PHE A 73 -13.38 -0.51 -4.89
N ARG A 74 -14.59 -0.89 -5.32
CA ARG A 74 -15.58 0.04 -5.86
C ARG A 74 -15.98 1.10 -4.84
N SER A 75 -16.15 0.73 -3.57
CA SER A 75 -16.44 1.66 -2.48
C SER A 75 -15.33 2.70 -2.30
N THR A 76 -14.07 2.27 -2.30
CA THR A 76 -12.91 3.17 -2.20
C THR A 76 -12.86 4.16 -3.37
N ILE A 77 -13.13 3.71 -4.59
CA ILE A 77 -13.15 4.57 -5.78
C ILE A 77 -14.29 5.60 -5.69
N TYR A 78 -15.46 5.16 -5.24
CA TYR A 78 -16.60 6.04 -4.99
C TYR A 78 -16.32 7.08 -3.91
N ASP A 79 -15.62 6.70 -2.84
CA ASP A 79 -15.18 7.64 -1.81
C ASP A 79 -14.20 8.68 -2.39
N ILE A 80 -13.24 8.26 -3.23
CA ILE A 80 -12.31 9.19 -3.87
C ILE A 80 -13.04 10.18 -4.78
N LEU A 81 -13.99 9.71 -5.58
CA LEU A 81 -14.82 10.57 -6.43
C LEU A 81 -15.67 11.54 -5.62
N ASN A 82 -16.37 11.05 -4.60
CA ASN A 82 -17.24 11.86 -3.75
C ASN A 82 -16.45 12.91 -2.98
N GLU A 83 -15.37 12.53 -2.32
CA GLU A 83 -14.53 13.45 -1.55
C GLU A 83 -13.80 14.45 -2.44
N GLY A 84 -13.26 14.00 -3.59
CA GLY A 84 -12.64 14.91 -4.56
C GLY A 84 -13.64 15.96 -5.07
N GLY A 85 -14.84 15.53 -5.45
CA GLY A 85 -15.90 16.42 -5.95
C GLY A 85 -16.35 17.42 -4.89
N LYS A 86 -16.56 16.96 -3.66
CA LYS A 86 -16.95 17.81 -2.52
C LYS A 86 -15.88 18.82 -2.16
N THR A 87 -14.61 18.42 -2.14
CA THR A 87 -13.51 19.35 -1.85
C THR A 87 -13.51 20.49 -2.86
N ILE A 88 -13.56 20.19 -4.16
CA ILE A 88 -13.60 21.23 -5.20
C ILE A 88 -14.85 22.11 -5.05
N ALA A 89 -16.04 21.51 -4.93
CA ALA A 89 -17.28 22.27 -4.78
C ALA A 89 -17.25 23.16 -3.52
N MET A 90 -16.68 22.67 -2.42
CA MET A 90 -16.52 23.42 -1.18
C MET A 90 -15.58 24.62 -1.37
N GLN A 91 -14.41 24.39 -1.99
CA GLN A 91 -13.42 25.44 -2.23
C GLN A 91 -13.95 26.54 -3.18
N LEU A 92 -14.72 26.15 -4.20
CA LEU A 92 -15.44 27.11 -5.06
C LEU A 92 -16.49 27.89 -4.28
N SER A 93 -17.29 27.23 -3.43
CA SER A 93 -18.37 27.89 -2.67
C SER A 93 -17.88 28.83 -1.57
N GLN A 94 -16.68 28.61 -1.03
CA GLN A 94 -16.08 29.44 0.02
C GLN A 94 -15.45 30.73 -0.51
N ARG A 95 -15.27 30.82 -1.83
CA ARG A 95 -14.62 31.95 -2.50
C ARG A 95 -15.59 32.62 -3.48
N PRO A 96 -16.23 33.74 -3.09
CA PRO A 96 -17.23 34.42 -3.90
C PRO A 96 -16.73 34.76 -5.31
N GLU A 97 -15.46 35.15 -5.45
CA GLU A 97 -14.83 35.49 -6.73
C GLU A 97 -14.80 34.31 -7.71
N PHE A 98 -14.61 33.08 -7.21
CA PHE A 98 -14.68 31.87 -8.02
C PHE A 98 -16.14 31.49 -8.30
N MET A 99 -17.00 31.52 -7.28
CA MET A 99 -18.40 31.15 -7.40
C MET A 99 -19.18 32.05 -8.37
N ASP A 100 -18.87 33.34 -8.40
CA ASP A 100 -19.53 34.31 -9.28
C ASP A 100 -19.07 34.19 -10.73
N ALA A 101 -17.80 33.84 -10.94
CA ALA A 101 -17.20 33.66 -12.26
C ALA A 101 -17.48 32.28 -12.90
N LEU A 102 -17.99 31.31 -12.14
CA LEU A 102 -18.44 30.02 -12.68
C LEU A 102 -19.50 30.21 -13.77
N LYS A 103 -19.51 29.29 -14.75
CA LYS A 103 -20.60 29.23 -15.74
C LYS A 103 -21.97 29.16 -15.03
N PRO A 104 -23.00 29.89 -15.50
CA PRO A 104 -24.30 29.95 -14.81
C PRO A 104 -24.92 28.57 -14.53
N GLU A 105 -24.76 27.65 -15.48
CA GLU A 105 -25.21 26.26 -15.40
C GLU A 105 -24.52 25.50 -14.26
N ASN A 106 -23.21 25.73 -14.08
CA ASN A 106 -22.36 25.06 -13.09
C ASN A 106 -22.60 25.53 -11.65
N LYS A 107 -23.13 26.74 -11.44
CA LYS A 107 -23.43 27.26 -10.08
C LYS A 107 -24.41 26.38 -9.32
N SER A 108 -25.38 25.80 -10.02
CA SER A 108 -26.35 24.88 -9.43
C SER A 108 -25.74 23.52 -9.05
N LEU A 109 -24.75 23.07 -9.83
CA LEU A 109 -24.05 21.79 -9.66
C LEU A 109 -23.19 21.76 -8.39
N VAL A 110 -22.63 22.89 -7.98
CA VAL A 110 -21.88 23.02 -6.71
C VAL A 110 -22.73 22.55 -5.52
N LYS A 111 -23.99 22.98 -5.46
CA LYS A 111 -24.92 22.57 -4.38
C LYS A 111 -25.26 21.09 -4.47
N LEU A 112 -25.49 20.58 -5.68
CA LEU A 112 -25.79 19.16 -5.93
C LEU A 112 -24.66 18.26 -5.41
N VAL A 113 -23.40 18.58 -5.75
CA VAL A 113 -22.23 17.80 -5.33
C VAL A 113 -22.01 17.86 -3.82
N LEU A 114 -22.19 19.03 -3.19
CA LEU A 114 -22.03 19.19 -1.73
C LEU A 114 -23.08 18.41 -0.93
N GLN A 115 -24.32 18.37 -1.42
CA GLN A 115 -25.44 17.71 -0.76
C GLN A 115 -25.44 16.19 -0.98
N TYR A 116 -24.76 15.70 -2.03
CA TYR A 116 -24.71 14.28 -2.31
C TYR A 116 -24.14 13.47 -1.12
N ARG A 117 -24.77 12.34 -0.86
CA ARG A 117 -24.37 11.36 0.16
C ARG A 117 -24.41 9.99 -0.50
N ILE A 118 -23.28 9.29 -0.47
CA ILE A 118 -23.19 7.91 -0.91
C ILE A 118 -22.96 7.03 0.31
N GLU A 119 -23.78 6.00 0.47
CA GLU A 119 -23.63 5.00 1.51
C GLU A 119 -22.74 3.87 1.00
N THR A 120 -21.42 4.05 1.06
CA THR A 120 -20.43 3.07 0.59
C THR A 120 -20.36 1.79 1.43
N ALA A 121 -21.12 1.71 2.53
CA ALA A 121 -21.21 0.54 3.40
C ALA A 121 -21.94 -0.67 2.75
N TYR A 122 -22.73 -0.45 1.71
CA TYR A 122 -23.47 -1.53 1.02
C TYR A 122 -22.75 -1.97 -0.26
N LEU A 123 -22.60 -3.28 -0.44
CA LEU A 123 -21.95 -3.90 -1.61
C LEU A 123 -22.60 -3.52 -2.95
N HIS A 124 -23.88 -3.13 -2.92
CA HIS A 124 -24.65 -2.71 -4.11
C HIS A 124 -24.85 -1.19 -4.20
N SER A 125 -24.16 -0.41 -3.38
CA SER A 125 -24.16 1.05 -3.50
C SER A 125 -23.68 1.45 -4.89
N ARG A 126 -24.31 2.49 -5.46
CA ARG A 126 -24.01 3.01 -6.79
C ARG A 126 -23.77 4.49 -6.71
N PHE A 127 -22.77 4.96 -7.45
CA PHE A 127 -22.56 6.39 -7.63
C PHE A 127 -23.60 6.95 -8.58
N SER A 128 -24.23 8.08 -8.22
CA SER A 128 -25.26 8.70 -9.05
C SER A 128 -24.63 9.23 -10.35
N PRO A 129 -25.12 8.80 -11.54
CA PRO A 129 -24.63 9.32 -12.82
C PRO A 129 -24.75 10.84 -12.93
N GLU A 130 -25.86 11.40 -12.44
CA GLU A 130 -26.12 12.85 -12.42
C GLU A 130 -25.06 13.63 -11.64
N VAL A 131 -24.66 13.10 -10.47
CA VAL A 131 -23.60 13.71 -9.65
C VAL A 131 -22.23 13.52 -10.31
N GLY A 132 -22.01 12.40 -11.00
CA GLY A 132 -20.80 12.19 -11.78
C GLY A 132 -20.67 13.22 -12.91
N GLU A 133 -21.73 13.45 -13.67
CA GLU A 133 -21.77 14.49 -14.72
C GLU A 133 -21.54 15.89 -14.13
N ALA A 134 -22.13 16.17 -12.96
CA ALA A 134 -21.88 17.41 -12.23
C ALA A 134 -20.41 17.59 -11.84
N ILE A 135 -19.76 16.53 -11.35
CA ILE A 135 -18.32 16.55 -11.01
C ILE A 135 -17.48 16.82 -12.27
N ILE A 136 -17.78 16.19 -13.40
CA ILE A 136 -17.05 16.44 -14.66
C ILE A 136 -17.24 17.89 -15.13
N ALA A 137 -18.47 18.41 -15.07
CA ALA A 137 -18.80 19.75 -15.51
C ALA A 137 -18.07 20.82 -14.66
N LEU A 138 -17.99 20.60 -13.34
CA LEU A 138 -17.20 21.44 -12.44
C LEU A 138 -15.70 21.29 -12.69
N TRP A 139 -15.18 20.07 -12.85
CA TRP A 139 -13.75 19.82 -13.09
C TRP A 139 -13.23 20.49 -14.36
N ARG A 140 -14.06 20.53 -15.41
CA ARG A 140 -13.73 21.17 -16.70
C ARG A 140 -14.06 22.66 -16.75
N ASP A 141 -14.55 23.24 -15.65
CA ASP A 141 -14.78 24.68 -15.59
C ASP A 141 -13.43 25.41 -15.47
N PRO A 142 -13.16 26.46 -16.27
CA PRO A 142 -11.93 27.25 -16.17
C PRO A 142 -11.65 27.79 -14.76
N MET A 143 -12.69 28.06 -13.97
CA MET A 143 -12.50 28.54 -12.59
C MET A 143 -11.95 27.45 -11.67
N THR A 144 -12.24 26.17 -11.94
CA THR A 144 -11.64 25.06 -11.19
C THR A 144 -10.17 24.91 -11.52
N GLU A 145 -9.78 25.10 -12.78
CA GLU A 145 -8.37 25.13 -13.19
C GLU A 145 -7.61 26.28 -12.51
N ALA A 146 -8.17 27.50 -12.53
CA ALA A 146 -7.61 28.65 -11.82
C ALA A 146 -7.47 28.38 -10.32
N LEU A 147 -8.50 27.78 -9.69
CA LEU A 147 -8.46 27.38 -8.27
C LEU A 147 -7.31 26.41 -7.98
N MET A 148 -7.07 25.44 -8.87
CA MET A 148 -5.98 24.48 -8.74
C MET A 148 -4.60 25.12 -8.93
N VAL A 149 -4.47 26.19 -9.72
CA VAL A 149 -3.21 26.92 -9.89
C VAL A 149 -2.93 27.83 -8.68
N GLU A 150 -3.94 28.54 -8.20
CA GLU A 150 -3.79 29.59 -7.19
C GLU A 150 -3.78 29.05 -5.76
N HIS A 151 -4.57 28.00 -5.47
CA HIS A 151 -4.89 27.59 -4.10
C HIS A 151 -4.70 26.10 -3.80
N ALA A 152 -4.12 25.31 -4.70
CA ALA A 152 -3.98 23.86 -4.49
C ALA A 152 -3.15 23.46 -3.27
N SER A 153 -2.30 24.34 -2.74
CA SER A 153 -1.52 24.10 -1.51
C SER A 153 -2.35 24.30 -0.24
N GLU A 154 -3.52 24.93 -0.33
CA GLU A 154 -4.37 25.29 0.83
C GLU A 154 -5.31 24.16 1.25
N PHE A 155 -5.54 23.17 0.38
CA PHE A 155 -6.43 22.06 0.65
C PHE A 155 -5.85 20.74 0.13
N TYR A 156 -6.30 19.64 0.73
CA TYR A 156 -5.89 18.31 0.31
C TYR A 156 -6.81 17.79 -0.79
N LEU A 157 -6.24 17.49 -1.95
CA LEU A 157 -6.88 16.71 -3.01
C LEU A 157 -6.10 15.41 -3.22
N ASN A 158 -6.81 14.28 -3.33
CA ASN A 158 -6.16 13.01 -3.63
C ASN A 158 -5.47 13.09 -5.00
N ILE A 159 -4.21 12.66 -5.09
CA ILE A 159 -3.41 12.70 -6.33
C ILE A 159 -4.04 11.87 -7.48
N SER A 160 -4.88 10.89 -7.13
CA SER A 160 -5.61 10.06 -8.09
C SER A 160 -6.94 10.68 -8.52
N THR A 161 -7.38 11.79 -7.93
CA THR A 161 -8.65 12.45 -8.28
C THR A 161 -8.73 12.79 -9.77
N PRO A 162 -7.72 13.43 -10.41
CA PRO A 162 -7.79 13.75 -11.84
C PRO A 162 -8.03 12.51 -12.72
N TYR A 163 -7.31 11.43 -12.43
CA TYR A 163 -7.46 10.15 -13.12
C TYR A 163 -8.90 9.60 -13.03
N PHE A 164 -9.50 9.65 -11.83
CA PHE A 164 -10.86 9.15 -11.66
C PHE A 164 -11.90 10.08 -12.29
N PHE A 165 -11.68 11.39 -12.27
CA PHE A 165 -12.57 12.38 -12.88
C PHE A 165 -12.68 12.20 -14.39
N ASP A 166 -11.56 11.91 -15.07
CA ASP A 166 -11.56 11.61 -16.49
C ASP A 166 -12.34 10.32 -16.85
N ARG A 167 -12.54 9.43 -15.87
CA ARG A 167 -13.23 8.14 -16.03
C ARG A 167 -14.60 8.07 -15.36
N VAL A 168 -15.14 9.19 -14.88
CA VAL A 168 -16.41 9.21 -14.13
C VAL A 168 -17.55 8.53 -14.88
N SER A 169 -17.68 8.74 -16.19
CA SER A 169 -18.72 8.10 -17.03
C SER A 169 -18.66 6.57 -17.02
N ILE A 170 -17.45 6.00 -16.92
CA ILE A 170 -17.23 4.56 -16.80
C ILE A 170 -17.55 4.11 -15.38
N ILE A 171 -17.15 4.89 -14.37
CA ILE A 171 -17.29 4.55 -12.95
C ILE A 171 -18.76 4.57 -12.50
N THR A 172 -19.58 5.46 -13.07
CA THR A 172 -21.03 5.57 -12.78
C THR A 172 -21.88 4.56 -13.58
N ALA A 173 -21.29 3.81 -14.51
CA ALA A 173 -22.01 2.81 -15.28
C ALA A 173 -22.50 1.63 -14.40
N GLN A 174 -23.67 1.07 -14.73
CA GLN A 174 -24.30 0.01 -13.92
C GLN A 174 -23.39 -1.23 -13.75
N ALA A 175 -22.66 -1.61 -14.79
CA ALA A 175 -21.80 -2.78 -14.83
C ALA A 175 -20.32 -2.47 -14.53
N TYR A 176 -20.00 -1.34 -13.90
CA TYR A 176 -18.62 -0.94 -13.66
C TYR A 176 -17.85 -1.92 -12.75
N VAL A 177 -16.91 -2.69 -13.29
CA VAL A 177 -15.96 -3.47 -12.49
C VAL A 177 -14.61 -2.75 -12.52
N PRO A 178 -14.05 -2.34 -11.38
CA PRO A 178 -12.76 -1.65 -11.34
C PRO A 178 -11.68 -2.40 -12.11
N SER A 179 -11.01 -1.72 -13.04
CA SER A 179 -9.84 -2.28 -13.72
C SER A 179 -8.65 -2.40 -12.78
N THR A 180 -7.65 -3.18 -13.17
CA THR A 180 -6.40 -3.31 -12.42
C THR A 180 -5.75 -1.93 -12.19
N GLU A 181 -5.79 -1.05 -13.19
CA GLU A 181 -5.31 0.34 -13.08
C GLU A 181 -6.15 1.17 -12.09
N ASP A 182 -7.48 1.02 -12.09
CA ASP A 182 -8.34 1.73 -11.13
C ASP A 182 -8.01 1.31 -9.69
N ILE A 183 -7.73 0.03 -9.48
CA ILE A 183 -7.33 -0.51 -8.18
C ILE A 183 -5.99 0.07 -7.74
N PHE A 184 -5.02 0.17 -8.65
CA PHE A 184 -3.71 0.78 -8.36
C PHE A 184 -3.83 2.26 -8.01
N ARG A 185 -4.65 3.00 -8.76
CA ARG A 185 -4.90 4.44 -8.52
C ARG A 185 -5.69 4.67 -7.24
N ALA A 186 -6.62 3.78 -6.89
CA ALA A 186 -7.44 3.90 -5.69
C ALA A 186 -6.63 3.67 -4.40
N LYS A 187 -5.61 2.81 -4.47
CA LYS A 187 -4.79 2.37 -3.34
C LYS A 187 -3.75 3.36 -2.84
N LYS A 188 -3.61 4.54 -3.43
CA LYS A 188 -2.64 5.56 -2.99
C LYS A 188 -2.97 6.26 -1.65
N LYS A 189 -3.90 5.71 -0.86
CA LYS A 189 -4.19 6.18 0.50
C LYS A 189 -3.59 5.19 1.50
N ALA A 190 -2.62 5.66 2.28
CA ALA A 190 -1.90 4.94 3.33
C ALA A 190 -2.81 4.02 4.15
N THR A 191 -2.84 2.73 3.79
CA THR A 191 -3.64 1.71 4.47
C THR A 191 -2.83 0.44 4.58
N VAL A 192 -2.76 -0.10 5.81
CA VAL A 192 -2.19 -1.42 6.07
C VAL A 192 -3.03 -2.44 5.33
N SER A 193 -2.57 -2.93 4.18
CA SER A 193 -3.28 -3.96 3.42
C SER A 193 -2.67 -5.32 3.71
N GLU A 194 -3.46 -6.23 4.30
CA GLU A 194 -3.07 -7.62 4.51
C GLU A 194 -3.46 -8.42 3.26
N THR A 195 -2.45 -8.98 2.58
CA THR A 195 -2.67 -9.81 1.39
C THR A 195 -2.37 -11.27 1.73
N PRO A 196 -3.40 -12.12 1.89
CA PRO A 196 -3.20 -13.55 2.04
C PRO A 196 -2.75 -14.16 0.71
N LEU A 197 -1.50 -14.62 0.65
CA LEU A 197 -0.93 -15.44 -0.41
C LEU A 197 -0.95 -16.89 0.05
N GLN A 198 -1.83 -17.70 -0.55
CA GLN A 198 -1.78 -19.15 -0.35
C GLN A 198 -0.86 -19.73 -1.40
N THR A 199 0.23 -20.36 -0.95
CA THR A 199 1.16 -21.04 -1.84
C THR A 199 1.12 -22.53 -1.60
N ALA A 200 0.89 -23.30 -2.67
CA ALA A 200 1.22 -24.72 -2.68
C ALA A 200 2.76 -24.85 -2.72
N LEU A 201 3.33 -25.64 -1.81
CA LEU A 201 4.66 -26.21 -1.99
C LEU A 201 4.54 -27.51 -2.78
N ASP A 202 5.60 -27.87 -3.50
CA ASP A 202 5.72 -29.12 -4.26
C ASP A 202 5.62 -30.40 -3.41
N ASN A 203 5.42 -30.29 -2.08
CA ASN A 203 5.38 -31.41 -1.13
C ASN A 203 4.20 -31.32 -0.12
N SER A 204 2.99 -30.97 -0.58
CA SER A 204 1.75 -31.09 0.23
C SER A 204 1.66 -30.24 1.51
N GLN A 205 2.52 -29.23 1.67
CA GLN A 205 2.39 -28.21 2.73
C GLN A 205 1.98 -26.88 2.11
N GLN A 206 0.82 -26.36 2.52
CA GLN A 206 0.35 -25.04 2.11
C GLN A 206 1.02 -23.98 3.00
N LEU A 207 1.90 -23.15 2.43
CA LEU A 207 2.45 -21.97 3.10
C LEU A 207 1.52 -20.79 2.82
N SER A 208 0.87 -20.29 3.86
CA SER A 208 0.11 -19.03 3.82
C SER A 208 1.05 -17.88 4.19
N ILE A 209 1.37 -17.02 3.23
CA ILE A 209 2.18 -15.81 3.43
C ILE A 209 1.24 -14.61 3.45
N HIS A 210 1.27 -13.82 4.51
CA HIS A 210 0.47 -12.61 4.61
C HIS A 210 1.38 -11.40 4.44
N MET A 211 1.30 -10.73 3.30
CA MET A 211 2.06 -9.50 3.05
C MET A 211 1.31 -8.31 3.62
N ILE A 212 2.01 -7.54 4.44
CA ILE A 212 1.50 -6.37 5.13
C ILE A 212 2.22 -5.16 4.55
N ASP A 213 1.52 -4.39 3.73
CA ASP A 213 2.08 -3.19 3.11
C ASP A 213 1.80 -1.95 3.99
N VAL A 214 2.83 -1.18 4.37
CA VAL A 214 2.69 0.00 5.25
C VAL A 214 3.29 1.23 4.58
N ASP A 215 2.47 2.26 4.34
CA ASP A 215 2.92 3.50 3.69
C ASP A 215 3.63 4.48 4.63
N LEU A 216 4.60 5.22 4.07
CA LEU A 216 5.48 6.15 4.78
C LEU A 216 4.80 7.25 5.59
N PRO A 217 3.66 7.84 5.20
CA PRO A 217 3.03 8.87 6.02
C PRO A 217 2.67 8.37 7.44
N VAL A 218 2.44 7.06 7.62
CA VAL A 218 2.26 6.43 8.93
C VAL A 218 3.60 6.22 9.67
N LEU A 219 4.67 5.97 8.92
CA LEU A 219 6.01 5.66 9.42
C LEU A 219 6.81 6.91 9.86
N VAL A 220 6.49 8.08 9.30
CA VAL A 220 7.15 9.38 9.54
C VAL A 220 6.54 10.14 10.73
N SER A 221 5.46 9.65 11.36
CA SER A 221 5.01 10.23 12.63
C SER A 221 6.11 10.08 13.69
N SER A 222 6.51 11.19 14.30
CA SER A 222 7.65 11.34 15.23
C SER A 222 7.65 10.41 16.46
N THR A 223 6.62 9.59 16.61
CA THR A 223 6.40 8.79 17.81
C THR A 223 6.84 7.33 17.66
N GLN A 224 7.17 6.84 16.45
CA GLN A 224 7.48 5.43 16.18
C GLN A 224 6.46 4.43 16.78
N LYS A 225 5.24 4.91 17.10
CA LYS A 225 4.17 4.14 17.74
C LYS A 225 3.55 3.11 16.79
N TRP A 226 3.96 3.04 15.53
CA TRP A 226 3.48 2.03 14.61
C TRP A 226 4.21 0.69 14.77
N ILE A 227 5.48 0.72 15.21
CA ILE A 227 6.38 -0.44 15.12
C ILE A 227 6.01 -1.59 16.07
N HIS A 228 5.24 -1.30 17.13
CA HIS A 228 4.78 -2.32 18.09
C HIS A 228 3.53 -3.07 17.62
N PHE A 229 2.76 -2.54 16.66
CA PHE A 229 1.63 -3.27 16.04
C PHE A 229 2.09 -4.47 15.20
N PHE A 230 3.38 -4.54 14.96
CA PHE A 230 4.05 -5.47 14.07
C PHE A 230 4.88 -6.52 14.82
N GLU A 231 4.63 -6.69 16.13
CA GLU A 231 5.20 -7.80 16.89
C GLU A 231 4.72 -9.15 16.32
N GLY A 232 5.64 -10.11 16.14
CA GLY A 232 5.35 -11.44 15.61
C GLY A 232 5.40 -11.57 14.09
N ILE A 233 5.97 -10.61 13.37
CA ILE A 233 6.33 -10.77 11.94
C ILE A 233 7.41 -11.84 11.77
N THR A 234 7.33 -12.60 10.67
CA THR A 234 8.33 -13.62 10.31
C THR A 234 9.54 -12.99 9.60
N SER A 235 9.27 -12.14 8.61
CA SER A 235 10.28 -11.49 7.78
C SER A 235 9.88 -10.07 7.40
N ILE A 236 10.86 -9.18 7.25
CA ILE A 236 10.68 -7.85 6.70
C ILE A 236 11.21 -7.83 5.27
N LEU A 237 10.40 -7.41 4.32
CA LEU A 237 10.82 -7.12 2.96
C LEU A 237 11.08 -5.61 2.84
N PHE A 238 12.35 -5.22 2.77
CA PHE A 238 12.76 -3.83 2.71
C PHE A 238 13.20 -3.44 1.29
N CYS A 239 12.44 -2.57 0.64
CA CYS A 239 12.67 -2.11 -0.73
C CYS A 239 13.44 -0.79 -0.74
N VAL A 240 14.46 -0.70 -1.58
CA VAL A 240 15.32 0.48 -1.75
C VAL A 240 15.47 0.77 -3.23
N ASP A 241 15.19 2.00 -3.65
CA ASP A 241 15.62 2.46 -4.97
C ASP A 241 17.10 2.86 -4.91
N ILE A 242 17.97 2.12 -5.59
CA ILE A 242 19.40 2.43 -5.63
C ILE A 242 19.73 3.57 -6.60
N CYS A 243 18.80 4.02 -7.43
CA CYS A 243 18.98 5.16 -8.34
C CYS A 243 18.92 6.52 -7.63
N GLY A 244 18.28 6.59 -6.46
CA GLY A 244 18.08 7.82 -5.70
C GLY A 244 19.30 8.31 -4.92
N TYR A 245 20.52 8.04 -5.41
CA TYR A 245 21.77 8.41 -4.73
C TYR A 245 22.16 9.88 -4.91
N ASP A 246 21.67 10.52 -5.97
CA ASP A 246 21.98 11.90 -6.30
C ASP A 246 21.20 12.89 -5.42
N LYS A 247 21.79 14.07 -5.26
CA LYS A 247 21.22 15.19 -4.50
C LYS A 247 20.77 16.26 -5.49
N PRO A 248 19.49 16.29 -5.94
CA PRO A 248 19.05 17.26 -6.94
C PRO A 248 19.25 18.72 -6.48
N ASP A 249 19.07 19.00 -5.18
CA ASP A 249 19.18 20.36 -4.62
C ASP A 249 20.48 20.62 -3.81
N GLY A 250 21.32 19.60 -3.59
CA GLY A 250 22.52 19.66 -2.74
C GLY A 250 22.31 19.94 -1.24
N LYS A 251 21.15 20.49 -0.85
CA LYS A 251 20.80 20.92 0.53
C LYS A 251 20.07 19.85 1.35
N LYS A 252 19.35 18.94 0.70
CA LYS A 252 18.57 17.87 1.34
C LYS A 252 19.28 16.52 1.18
N PRO A 253 19.11 15.59 2.13
CA PRO A 253 19.63 14.23 1.98
C PRO A 253 19.01 13.56 0.76
N SER A 254 19.77 12.74 0.04
CA SER A 254 19.25 11.99 -1.11
C SER A 254 18.20 10.97 -0.67
N HIS A 255 17.36 10.51 -1.60
CA HIS A 255 16.36 9.47 -1.30
C HIS A 255 17.02 8.19 -0.75
N LEU A 256 18.21 7.85 -1.26
CA LEU A 256 18.99 6.72 -0.78
C LEU A 256 19.52 6.94 0.65
N GLU A 257 20.02 8.14 0.98
CA GLU A 257 20.45 8.47 2.34
C GLU A 257 19.28 8.40 3.33
N GLN A 258 18.11 8.93 2.94
CA GLN A 258 16.89 8.84 3.75
C GLN A 258 16.46 7.38 3.96
N SER A 259 16.54 6.55 2.92
CA SER A 259 16.27 5.12 2.99
C SER A 259 17.24 4.39 3.93
N MET A 260 18.54 4.74 3.93
CA MET A 260 19.53 4.18 4.86
C MET A 260 19.22 4.54 6.32
N VAL A 261 18.85 5.79 6.61
CA VAL A 261 18.45 6.22 7.97
C VAL A 261 17.19 5.46 8.42
N PHE A 262 16.21 5.30 7.52
CA PHE A 262 15.00 4.55 7.82
C PHE A 262 15.31 3.07 8.08
N PHE A 263 16.12 2.44 7.22
CA PHE A 263 16.58 1.07 7.40
C PHE A 263 17.28 0.86 8.73
N GLN A 264 18.18 1.78 9.11
CA GLN A 264 18.89 1.73 10.40
C GLN A 264 17.93 1.74 11.59
N SER A 265 16.83 2.51 11.51
CA SER A 265 15.81 2.54 12.56
C SER A 265 15.02 1.23 12.66
N VAL A 266 14.77 0.57 11.53
CA VAL A 266 14.04 -0.70 11.45
C VAL A 266 14.92 -1.84 11.95
N ILE A 267 16.12 -2.01 11.38
CA ILE A 267 16.99 -3.17 11.67
C ILE A 267 17.45 -3.25 13.12
N ASN A 268 17.58 -2.10 13.79
CA ASN A 268 18.02 -2.02 15.19
C ASN A 268 16.85 -1.90 16.18
N SER A 269 15.61 -2.02 15.70
CA SER A 269 14.42 -1.97 16.55
C SER A 269 14.30 -3.22 17.42
N ARG A 270 14.02 -3.03 18.72
CA ARG A 270 13.78 -4.14 19.67
C ARG A 270 12.61 -5.05 19.27
N TRP A 271 11.67 -4.53 18.50
CA TRP A 271 10.48 -5.27 18.04
C TRP A 271 10.82 -6.29 16.93
N PHE A 272 11.99 -6.16 16.30
CA PHE A 272 12.41 -6.95 15.14
C PHE A 272 13.60 -7.87 15.42
N LEU A 273 14.01 -8.04 16.68
CA LEU A 273 15.17 -8.85 17.10
C LEU A 273 15.14 -10.31 16.63
N ARG A 274 13.96 -10.85 16.30
CA ARG A 274 13.77 -12.23 15.83
C ARG A 274 13.31 -12.31 14.36
N THR A 275 13.26 -11.19 13.67
CA THR A 275 12.83 -11.13 12.26
C THR A 275 14.02 -11.32 11.32
N SER A 276 13.78 -11.94 10.17
CA SER A 276 14.73 -11.93 9.06
C SER A 276 14.46 -10.73 8.15
N ILE A 277 15.50 -10.18 7.52
CA ILE A 277 15.37 -9.06 6.61
C ILE A 277 15.71 -9.51 5.20
N ILE A 278 14.79 -9.31 4.27
CA ILE A 278 14.99 -9.45 2.83
C ILE A 278 15.20 -8.04 2.29
N LEU A 279 16.40 -7.74 1.79
CA LEU A 279 16.76 -6.40 1.32
C LEU A 279 16.75 -6.37 -0.20
N TYR A 280 15.81 -5.63 -0.79
CA TYR A 280 15.71 -5.45 -2.24
C TYR A 280 16.31 -4.12 -2.66
N LEU A 281 17.36 -4.22 -3.46
CA LEU A 281 18.04 -3.13 -4.12
C LEU A 281 17.48 -3.03 -5.55
N ASN A 282 16.49 -2.16 -5.71
CA ASN A 282 15.64 -2.06 -6.87
C ASN A 282 16.13 -1.03 -7.89
N ASN A 283 15.55 -1.05 -9.10
CA ASN A 283 15.85 -0.18 -10.25
C ASN A 283 17.29 -0.31 -10.75
N ILE A 284 17.87 -1.52 -10.74
CA ILE A 284 19.25 -1.75 -11.23
C ILE A 284 19.45 -1.31 -12.69
N ASP A 285 18.41 -1.40 -13.53
CA ASP A 285 18.49 -0.99 -14.94
C ASP A 285 18.68 0.52 -15.09
N SER A 286 17.85 1.30 -14.39
CA SER A 286 17.97 2.75 -14.33
C SER A 286 19.30 3.17 -13.69
N PHE A 287 19.76 2.41 -12.68
CA PHE A 287 21.02 2.67 -12.00
C PHE A 287 22.22 2.49 -12.94
N ARG A 288 22.21 1.43 -13.76
CA ARG A 288 23.24 1.17 -14.77
C ARG A 288 23.35 2.34 -15.75
N SER A 289 22.23 2.84 -16.28
CA SER A 289 22.26 3.97 -17.21
C SER A 289 22.68 5.28 -16.54
N LYS A 290 22.27 5.49 -15.28
CA LYS A 290 22.58 6.72 -14.53
C LYS A 290 24.05 6.81 -14.12
N LEU A 291 24.66 5.68 -13.76
CA LEU A 291 26.06 5.62 -13.30
C LEU A 291 27.06 6.16 -14.35
N LEU A 292 26.71 6.08 -15.64
CA LEU A 292 27.52 6.62 -16.74
C LEU A 292 27.56 8.15 -16.75
N ASN A 293 26.44 8.80 -16.41
CA ASN A 293 26.28 10.25 -16.47
C ASN A 293 26.48 10.93 -15.11
N SER A 294 26.28 10.19 -14.02
CA SER A 294 26.36 10.66 -12.64
C SER A 294 27.19 9.65 -11.84
N PRO A 295 28.53 9.82 -11.80
CA PRO A 295 29.42 8.91 -11.08
C PRO A 295 29.10 8.86 -9.59
N LEU A 296 29.07 7.64 -9.03
CA LEU A 296 28.76 7.43 -7.62
C LEU A 296 29.77 8.11 -6.68
N GLU A 297 31.02 8.23 -7.11
CA GLU A 297 32.14 8.85 -6.38
C GLU A 297 31.86 10.30 -5.98
N ASN A 298 31.08 11.03 -6.79
CA ASN A 298 30.69 12.42 -6.51
C ASN A 298 29.81 12.55 -5.25
N TYR A 299 29.09 11.48 -4.89
CA TYR A 299 28.15 11.47 -3.77
C TYR A 299 28.67 10.61 -2.61
N PHE A 300 29.52 9.63 -2.90
CA PHE A 300 30.15 8.74 -1.93
C PHE A 300 31.68 8.76 -2.12
N PRO A 301 32.40 9.67 -1.45
CA PRO A 301 33.86 9.81 -1.61
C PRO A 301 34.67 8.56 -1.22
N GLU A 302 34.10 7.68 -0.39
CA GLU A 302 34.72 6.41 0.02
C GLU A 302 34.68 5.33 -1.09
N TYR A 303 33.85 5.52 -2.12
CA TYR A 303 33.73 4.58 -3.22
C TYR A 303 34.82 4.84 -4.27
N THR A 304 35.54 3.78 -4.65
CA THR A 304 36.65 3.82 -5.62
C THR A 304 36.47 2.82 -6.77
N GLY A 305 35.23 2.31 -6.94
CA GLY A 305 34.93 1.26 -7.91
C GLY A 305 34.69 1.75 -9.34
N GLY A 306 34.74 3.06 -9.60
CA GLY A 306 34.49 3.65 -10.91
C GLY A 306 33.06 3.45 -11.42
N GLN A 307 32.90 3.26 -12.72
CA GLN A 307 31.58 3.09 -13.35
C GLN A 307 31.08 1.63 -13.37
N ASP A 308 31.69 0.74 -12.58
CA ASP A 308 31.29 -0.66 -12.51
C ASP A 308 30.03 -0.83 -11.65
N VAL A 309 28.92 -1.13 -12.32
CA VAL A 309 27.59 -1.32 -11.71
C VAL A 309 27.62 -2.35 -10.58
N ASN A 310 28.36 -3.45 -10.73
CA ASN A 310 28.41 -4.51 -9.72
C ASN A 310 29.20 -4.06 -8.49
N LYS A 311 30.32 -3.35 -8.69
CA LYS A 311 31.08 -2.78 -7.58
C LYS A 311 30.28 -1.71 -6.86
N ALA A 312 29.58 -0.86 -7.60
CA ALA A 312 28.73 0.20 -7.07
C ALA A 312 27.57 -0.38 -6.24
N ALA A 313 26.86 -1.38 -6.77
CA ALA A 313 25.79 -2.09 -6.07
C ALA A 313 26.31 -2.82 -4.81
N LYS A 314 27.47 -3.47 -4.88
CA LYS A 314 28.11 -4.11 -3.72
C LYS A 314 28.51 -3.09 -2.64
N TYR A 315 28.99 -1.91 -3.05
CA TYR A 315 29.31 -0.84 -2.12
C TYR A 315 28.05 -0.32 -1.41
N LEU A 316 26.97 -0.07 -2.15
CA LEU A 316 25.69 0.34 -1.56
C LEU A 316 25.15 -0.73 -0.61
N LEU A 317 25.19 -2.00 -1.01
CA LEU A 317 24.83 -3.12 -0.14
C LEU A 317 25.68 -3.12 1.14
N TRP A 318 27.00 -2.99 1.01
CA TRP A 318 27.90 -2.93 2.16
C TRP A 318 27.51 -1.80 3.12
N ARG A 319 27.17 -0.60 2.62
CA ARG A 319 26.68 0.52 3.45
C ARG A 319 25.42 0.14 4.25
N PHE A 320 24.45 -0.54 3.64
CA PHE A 320 23.27 -1.04 4.35
C PHE A 320 23.66 -2.07 5.43
N LEU A 321 24.54 -3.02 5.12
CA LEU A 321 24.99 -4.04 6.06
C LEU A 321 25.70 -3.44 7.28
N GLN A 322 26.45 -2.35 7.13
CA GLN A 322 27.12 -1.66 8.25
C GLN A 322 26.13 -1.10 9.30
N THR A 323 24.88 -0.87 8.93
CA THR A 323 23.86 -0.38 9.88
C THR A 323 23.31 -1.48 10.80
N ASN A 324 23.60 -2.76 10.53
CA ASN A 324 23.08 -3.93 11.25
C ASN A 324 23.80 -4.18 12.57
N LYS A 325 23.50 -3.39 13.61
CA LYS A 325 24.07 -3.60 14.95
C LYS A 325 23.40 -4.76 15.70
N ALA A 326 22.13 -5.05 15.36
CA ALA A 326 21.35 -6.15 15.93
C ALA A 326 21.75 -7.54 15.42
N ARG A 327 22.66 -7.64 14.44
CA ARG A 327 23.13 -8.90 13.84
C ARG A 327 22.01 -9.78 13.28
N LEU A 328 20.97 -9.15 12.72
CA LEU A 328 19.88 -9.86 12.06
C LEU A 328 20.37 -10.52 10.76
N SER A 329 19.74 -11.63 10.36
CA SER A 329 19.98 -12.26 9.07
C SER A 329 19.42 -11.38 7.95
N ILE A 330 20.30 -10.90 7.06
CA ILE A 330 19.95 -10.10 5.89
C ILE A 330 20.16 -10.93 4.62
N TYR A 331 19.14 -10.98 3.76
CA TYR A 331 19.14 -11.65 2.46
C TYR A 331 19.03 -10.58 1.36
N PRO A 332 20.16 -10.13 0.78
CA PRO A 332 20.15 -9.06 -0.20
C PRO A 332 19.91 -9.57 -1.62
N HIS A 333 19.08 -8.86 -2.38
CA HIS A 333 18.81 -9.14 -3.78
C HIS A 333 18.81 -7.86 -4.62
N LEU A 334 19.39 -7.95 -5.81
CA LEU A 334 19.34 -6.90 -6.82
C LEU A 334 18.17 -7.18 -7.76
N THR A 335 17.36 -6.16 -8.01
CA THR A 335 16.06 -6.34 -8.64
C THR A 335 15.81 -5.28 -9.69
N SER A 336 15.08 -5.65 -10.73
CA SER A 336 14.46 -4.70 -11.65
C SER A 336 12.95 -4.96 -11.66
N CYS A 337 12.17 -3.93 -11.34
CA CYS A 337 10.70 -3.98 -11.35
C CYS A 337 10.09 -4.21 -12.75
N ASN A 338 10.88 -4.02 -13.81
CA ASN A 338 10.38 -4.11 -15.18
C ASN A 338 10.50 -5.54 -15.77
N ASP A 339 11.26 -6.43 -15.12
CA ASP A 339 11.44 -7.80 -15.61
C ASP A 339 10.54 -8.81 -14.87
N PRO A 340 9.54 -9.42 -15.55
CA PRO A 340 8.67 -10.42 -14.94
C PRO A 340 9.38 -11.68 -14.45
N ASN A 341 10.57 -12.00 -14.97
CA ASN A 341 11.36 -13.14 -14.50
C ASN A 341 12.01 -12.86 -13.14
N ASN A 342 12.46 -11.62 -12.91
CA ASN A 342 12.97 -11.21 -11.61
C ASN A 342 11.92 -11.38 -10.52
N LEU A 343 10.64 -11.11 -10.82
CA LEU A 343 9.54 -11.22 -9.85
C LEU A 343 9.26 -12.66 -9.40
N LYS A 344 9.39 -13.63 -10.31
CA LYS A 344 9.30 -15.06 -9.96
C LYS A 344 10.44 -15.46 -9.02
N LEU A 345 11.65 -14.97 -9.32
CA LEU A 345 12.82 -15.20 -8.47
C LEU A 345 12.66 -14.55 -7.09
N MET A 346 12.15 -13.31 -7.05
CA MET A 346 11.85 -12.57 -5.82
C MET A 346 10.89 -13.35 -4.93
N PHE A 347 9.83 -13.88 -5.54
CA PHE A 347 8.86 -14.67 -4.82
C PHE A 347 9.46 -15.98 -4.28
N ALA A 348 10.26 -16.68 -5.09
CA ALA A 348 10.95 -17.89 -4.67
C ALA A 348 11.88 -17.62 -3.48
N VAL A 349 12.58 -16.49 -3.48
CA VAL A 349 13.41 -16.02 -2.37
C VAL A 349 12.58 -15.80 -1.11
N VAL A 350 11.48 -15.04 -1.18
CA VAL A 350 10.62 -14.80 0.00
C VAL A 350 10.11 -16.12 0.56
N LYS A 351 9.65 -17.02 -0.31
CA LYS A 351 9.16 -18.36 0.07
C LYS A 351 10.26 -19.18 0.75
N GLU A 352 11.48 -19.15 0.22
CA GLU A 352 12.62 -19.89 0.78
C GLU A 352 13.11 -19.31 2.11
N THR A 353 13.23 -17.98 2.24
CA THR A 353 13.61 -17.32 3.50
C THR A 353 12.59 -17.62 4.60
N VAL A 354 11.29 -17.56 4.26
CA VAL A 354 10.20 -17.92 5.17
C VAL A 354 10.26 -19.41 5.54
N ARG A 355 10.53 -20.29 4.57
CA ARG A 355 10.67 -21.74 4.80
C ARG A 355 11.84 -22.05 5.74
N GLN A 356 13.02 -21.48 5.49
CA GLN A 356 14.19 -21.65 6.33
C GLN A 356 13.90 -21.18 7.76
N ARG A 357 13.19 -20.05 7.92
CA ARG A 357 12.81 -19.55 9.25
C ARG A 357 11.85 -20.49 9.98
N ASN A 358 10.87 -21.08 9.29
CA ASN A 358 9.86 -21.95 9.90
C ASN A 358 10.39 -23.35 10.27
N GLN A 359 11.58 -23.74 9.80
CA GLN A 359 12.22 -25.02 10.13
C GLN A 359 13.02 -25.00 11.45
N TYR A 360 13.25 -23.81 12.02
CA TYR A 360 13.93 -23.58 13.30
C TYR A 360 13.04 -22.79 14.25
#